data_AF-A0A9J6ZX30-F1
#
_entry.id   AF-A0A9J6ZX30-F1
#
_cell.length_a   1.000
_cell.length_b   1.000
_cell.length_c   1.000
_cell.angle_alpha   90.00
_cell.angle_beta   90.00
_cell.angle_gamma   90.00
#
_symmetry.space_group_name_H-M   'P 1'
#
loop_
_entity.id
_entity.type
_entity.pdbx_description
1 polymer ?
#
loop_
_entity_poly.entity_id
_entity_poly.type
_entity_poly.pdbx_seq_one_letter_code
_entity_poly.pdbx_strand_id
1 'polypeptide(L)'
;MLPPLKPIAMKERISMLFIEYGEIDVLDGAFVVIDKTGVRTQIPVGSIACLMLEPGTRVSHRAAALAARVGTLLVWVGEAGVRLYASGQPGGARSDRLLYQAKLALDEKARLKVVRKMYAMRFDEEPPAKRSVDQLRGIEGARVRKTYKLLAQRHGVAWKGRSYDPSQWDKSDLPNLCLSAATACLYGITEAAVLAAGYAPAVGFIHTGKPLSFVYDIADIFKFDSVVPIAFQIAARAPAQPERQVRLACRDHFRQSKLLGKIIPAIEEILTAGELEMPKPAPDTQPVAIPEEKGLGDAGHRH
;
A
#
# COMPACT_ATOMS: atom_id res chain seq x y z
N MET A 1 1.41 10.39 -34.73
CA MET A 1 1.65 10.78 -33.32
C MET A 1 0.93 9.76 -32.47
N LEU A 2 1.60 9.06 -31.54
CA LEU A 2 0.91 8.15 -30.63
C LEU A 2 -0.03 8.96 -29.71
N PRO A 3 -1.21 8.44 -29.36
CA PRO A 3 -2.14 9.14 -28.47
C PRO A 3 -1.47 9.41 -27.11
N PRO A 4 -1.87 10.47 -26.39
CA PRO A 4 -1.35 10.75 -25.06
C PRO A 4 -1.64 9.57 -24.13
N LEU A 5 -0.59 9.06 -23.48
CA LEU A 5 -0.71 7.95 -22.53
C LEU A 5 -1.50 8.41 -21.31
N LYS A 6 -2.53 7.63 -20.94
CA LYS A 6 -3.34 7.86 -19.73
C LYS A 6 -3.28 6.65 -18.79
N PRO A 7 -3.26 6.85 -17.47
CA PRO A 7 -3.38 5.79 -16.47
C PRO A 7 -4.69 4.99 -16.65
N ILE A 8 -4.60 3.64 -16.64
CA ILE A 8 -5.79 2.77 -16.54
C ILE A 8 -6.25 2.63 -15.08
N ALA A 9 -7.46 2.10 -14.86
CA ALA A 9 -8.04 1.95 -13.52
C ALA A 9 -7.21 1.07 -12.59
N MET A 10 -7.02 1.48 -11.34
CA MET A 10 -6.28 0.68 -10.35
C MET A 10 -6.85 -0.73 -10.17
N LYS A 11 -8.17 -0.87 -10.29
CA LYS A 11 -8.88 -2.17 -10.21
C LYS A 11 -8.57 -3.12 -11.38
N GLU A 12 -8.09 -2.60 -12.50
CA GLU A 12 -7.76 -3.36 -13.73
C GLU A 12 -6.27 -3.72 -13.82
N ARG A 13 -5.45 -3.20 -12.91
CA ARG A 13 -4.00 -3.40 -12.92
C ARG A 13 -3.59 -4.69 -12.23
N ILE A 14 -2.49 -5.26 -12.70
CA ILE A 14 -1.70 -6.23 -11.95
C ILE A 14 -1.20 -5.54 -10.67
N SER A 15 -1.34 -6.23 -9.55
CA SER A 15 -1.13 -5.64 -8.23
C SER A 15 0.29 -5.16 -7.99
N MET A 16 1.26 -6.03 -8.25
CA MET A 16 2.68 -5.70 -8.09
C MET A 16 3.59 -6.60 -8.91
N LEU A 17 4.77 -6.09 -9.21
CA LEU A 17 5.89 -6.84 -9.76
C LEU A 17 7.17 -6.51 -8.98
N PHE A 18 7.99 -7.52 -8.71
CA PHE A 18 9.31 -7.34 -8.10
C PHE A 18 10.40 -7.43 -9.16
N ILE A 19 11.35 -6.52 -9.10
CA ILE A 19 12.55 -6.53 -9.94
C ILE A 19 13.75 -6.47 -9.02
N GLU A 20 14.66 -7.42 -9.22
CA GLU A 20 15.95 -7.52 -8.57
C GLU A 20 17.02 -7.59 -9.66
N TYR A 21 18.17 -6.97 -9.43
CA TYR A 21 19.34 -6.97 -10.33
C TYR A 21 19.03 -6.62 -11.79
N GLY A 22 19.16 -5.35 -12.13
CA GLY A 22 19.03 -4.89 -13.51
C GLY A 22 18.86 -3.38 -13.63
N GLU A 23 19.13 -2.88 -14.83
CA GLU A 23 18.83 -1.51 -15.20
C GLU A 23 17.44 -1.45 -15.85
N ILE A 24 16.59 -0.57 -15.33
CA ILE A 24 15.25 -0.34 -15.83
C ILE A 24 15.29 0.91 -16.69
N ASP A 25 15.00 0.74 -17.97
CA ASP A 25 15.00 1.82 -18.96
C ASP A 25 13.77 1.74 -19.87
N VAL A 26 13.69 2.63 -20.86
CA VAL A 26 12.62 2.72 -21.83
C VAL A 26 13.16 2.49 -23.24
N LEU A 27 12.73 1.39 -23.86
CA LEU A 27 12.99 1.07 -25.26
C LEU A 27 11.66 1.10 -26.03
N ASP A 28 11.58 1.87 -27.10
CA ASP A 28 10.38 2.02 -27.95
C ASP A 28 9.08 2.34 -27.18
N GLY A 29 9.20 3.07 -26.08
CA GLY A 29 8.07 3.47 -25.23
C GLY A 29 7.60 2.40 -24.25
N ALA A 30 8.27 1.24 -24.18
CA ALA A 30 8.02 0.19 -23.21
C ALA A 30 9.08 0.17 -22.12
N PHE A 31 8.70 -0.22 -20.90
CA PHE A 31 9.67 -0.52 -19.84
C PHE A 31 10.47 -1.75 -20.24
N VAL A 32 11.78 -1.68 -20.07
CA VAL A 32 12.68 -2.82 -20.25
C VAL A 32 13.58 -3.00 -19.04
N VAL A 33 13.83 -4.26 -18.69
CA VAL A 33 14.88 -4.63 -17.74
C VAL A 33 16.07 -5.10 -18.54
N ILE A 34 17.19 -4.42 -18.37
CA ILE A 34 18.47 -4.69 -19.01
C ILE A 34 19.37 -5.30 -17.95
N ASP A 35 19.98 -6.44 -18.25
CA ASP A 35 21.03 -7.02 -17.42
C ASP A 35 22.35 -7.09 -18.19
N LYS A 36 23.37 -7.72 -17.60
CA LYS A 36 24.69 -7.90 -18.21
C LYS A 36 24.69 -8.61 -19.58
N THR A 37 23.59 -9.28 -19.95
CA THR A 37 23.42 -10.02 -21.20
C THR A 37 22.55 -9.27 -22.23
N GLY A 38 22.04 -8.08 -21.90
CA GLY A 38 21.20 -7.25 -22.79
C GLY A 38 19.78 -7.06 -22.26
N VAL A 39 18.81 -6.82 -23.16
CA VAL A 39 17.39 -6.69 -22.78
C VAL A 39 16.86 -8.05 -22.33
N ARG A 40 16.60 -8.17 -21.03
CA ARG A 40 16.13 -9.40 -20.38
C ARG A 40 14.62 -9.56 -20.51
N THR A 41 13.86 -8.48 -20.29
CA THR A 41 12.41 -8.53 -20.13
C THR A 41 11.76 -7.21 -20.52
N GLN A 42 10.68 -7.24 -21.30
CA GLN A 42 9.79 -6.09 -21.48
C GLN A 42 8.65 -6.14 -20.45
N ILE A 43 8.29 -4.98 -19.89
CA ILE A 43 7.27 -4.86 -18.85
C ILE A 43 6.16 -3.90 -19.31
N PRO A 44 4.88 -4.33 -19.30
CA PRO A 44 3.76 -3.47 -19.62
C PRO A 44 3.45 -2.55 -18.43
N VAL A 45 4.28 -1.53 -18.21
CA VAL A 45 4.27 -0.70 -16.99
C VAL A 45 2.89 -0.13 -16.65
N GLY A 46 2.14 0.37 -17.64
CA GLY A 46 0.81 0.95 -17.42
C GLY A 46 -0.24 -0.03 -16.90
N SER A 47 -0.01 -1.33 -17.04
CA SER A 47 -0.87 -2.38 -16.48
C SER A 47 -0.51 -2.75 -15.04
N ILE A 48 0.54 -2.16 -14.46
CA ILE A 48 1.05 -2.49 -13.13
C ILE A 48 0.74 -1.34 -12.18
N ALA A 49 0.17 -1.67 -11.03
CA ALA A 49 -0.11 -0.69 -9.97
C ALA A 49 1.18 -0.27 -9.24
N CYS A 50 2.00 -1.25 -8.85
CA CYS A 50 3.21 -1.01 -8.07
C CYS A 50 4.40 -1.86 -8.56
N LEU A 51 5.54 -1.23 -8.77
CA LEU A 51 6.82 -1.86 -9.09
C LEU A 51 7.72 -1.81 -7.87
N MET A 52 8.06 -2.97 -7.33
CA MET A 52 8.89 -3.14 -6.15
C MET A 52 10.35 -3.36 -6.61
N LEU A 53 11.18 -2.36 -6.37
CA LEU A 53 12.57 -2.28 -6.79
C LEU A 53 13.47 -2.78 -5.66
N GLU A 54 13.95 -4.02 -5.79
CA GLU A 54 14.85 -4.67 -4.83
C GLU A 54 16.32 -4.22 -5.05
N PRO A 55 17.25 -4.54 -4.13
CA PRO A 55 18.64 -4.15 -4.25
C PRO A 55 19.30 -4.57 -5.57
N GLY A 56 20.22 -3.73 -6.04
CA GLY A 56 20.90 -3.91 -7.33
C GLY A 56 20.06 -3.51 -8.55
N THR A 57 18.90 -2.87 -8.36
CA THR A 57 18.18 -2.18 -9.43
C THR A 57 18.72 -0.77 -9.69
N ARG A 58 18.75 -0.37 -10.96
CA ARG A 58 19.02 1.00 -11.41
C ARG A 58 17.83 1.47 -12.23
N VAL A 59 17.38 2.72 -12.07
CA VAL A 59 16.24 3.26 -12.81
C VAL A 59 16.69 4.46 -13.60
N SER A 60 16.49 4.43 -14.92
CA SER A 60 16.77 5.59 -15.77
C SER A 60 15.74 6.70 -15.53
N HIS A 61 16.11 7.94 -15.85
CA HIS A 61 15.18 9.07 -15.80
C HIS A 61 13.95 8.83 -16.69
N ARG A 62 14.14 8.24 -17.87
CA ARG A 62 13.05 7.96 -18.82
C ARG A 62 12.06 6.94 -18.24
N ALA A 63 12.57 5.92 -17.55
CA ALA A 63 11.72 4.95 -16.86
C ALA A 63 10.89 5.63 -15.76
N ALA A 64 11.51 6.43 -14.89
CA ALA A 64 10.80 7.18 -13.86
C ALA A 64 9.71 8.10 -14.44
N ALA A 65 10.03 8.84 -15.51
CA ALA A 65 9.08 9.71 -16.19
C ALA A 65 7.91 8.94 -16.82
N LEU A 66 8.18 7.78 -17.43
CA LEU A 66 7.13 6.95 -18.02
C LEU A 66 6.23 6.34 -16.93
N ALA A 67 6.79 5.82 -15.84
CA ALA A 67 6.02 5.33 -14.69
C ALA A 67 5.11 6.41 -14.10
N ALA A 68 5.61 7.64 -13.97
CA ALA A 68 4.82 8.80 -13.56
C ALA A 68 3.64 9.08 -14.51
N ARG A 69 3.89 9.06 -15.82
CA ARG A 69 2.88 9.31 -16.85
C ARG A 69 1.76 8.27 -16.86
N VAL A 70 2.09 7.00 -16.61
CA VAL A 70 1.09 5.91 -16.56
C VAL A 70 0.52 5.67 -15.16
N GLY A 71 0.98 6.41 -14.15
CA GLY A 71 0.52 6.29 -12.77
C GLY A 71 0.95 4.98 -12.09
N THR A 72 2.12 4.43 -12.42
CA THR A 72 2.65 3.19 -11.80
C THR A 72 3.60 3.54 -10.68
N LEU A 73 3.27 3.13 -9.45
CA LEU A 73 4.10 3.36 -8.26
C LEU A 73 5.46 2.69 -8.39
N LEU A 74 6.54 3.44 -8.24
CA LEU A 74 7.87 2.87 -8.04
C LEU A 74 8.15 2.88 -6.54
N VAL A 75 8.49 1.73 -5.95
CA VAL A 75 8.82 1.60 -4.53
C VAL A 75 10.18 0.94 -4.41
N TRP A 76 11.14 1.66 -3.85
CA TRP A 76 12.45 1.12 -3.50
C TRP A 76 12.35 0.38 -2.19
N VAL A 77 12.68 -0.91 -2.24
CA VAL A 77 12.60 -1.81 -1.11
C VAL A 77 13.90 -2.54 -0.86
N GLY A 78 14.07 -3.02 0.37
CA GLY A 78 15.12 -3.99 0.71
C GLY A 78 14.88 -5.32 0.03
N GLU A 79 15.80 -6.25 0.23
CA GLU A 79 15.65 -7.62 -0.24
C GLU A 79 14.27 -8.15 0.19
N ALA A 80 13.57 -8.77 -0.76
CA ALA A 80 12.26 -9.33 -0.53
C ALA A 80 11.14 -8.37 -0.06
N GLY A 81 11.32 -7.06 -0.22
CA GLY A 81 10.34 -6.08 0.22
C GLY A 81 10.45 -5.69 1.69
N VAL A 82 11.32 -6.32 2.47
CA VAL A 82 11.23 -6.29 3.94
C VAL A 82 11.53 -4.93 4.58
N ARG A 83 12.12 -4.03 3.79
CA ARG A 83 12.28 -2.61 4.10
C ARG A 83 11.64 -1.81 2.97
N LEU A 84 11.03 -0.69 3.32
CA LEU A 84 10.64 0.32 2.36
C LEU A 84 11.58 1.51 2.56
N TYR A 85 12.28 1.90 1.49
CA TYR A 85 13.24 3.00 1.52
C TYR A 85 12.64 4.29 0.97
N ALA A 86 11.98 4.20 -0.18
CA ALA A 86 11.37 5.34 -0.85
C ALA A 86 10.23 4.91 -1.76
N SER A 87 9.31 5.82 -2.02
CA SER A 87 8.24 5.65 -3.00
C SER A 87 8.20 6.87 -3.93
N GLY A 88 7.95 6.62 -5.21
CA GLY A 88 7.60 7.68 -6.14
C GLY A 88 6.21 8.24 -5.85
N GLN A 89 5.87 9.38 -6.45
CA GLN A 89 4.51 9.90 -6.42
C GLN A 89 3.94 9.95 -7.85
N PRO A 90 3.85 8.82 -8.56
CA PRO A 90 3.31 8.80 -9.90
C PRO A 90 1.81 9.07 -9.80
N GLY A 91 1.42 10.19 -10.39
CA GLY A 91 0.08 10.71 -10.26
C GLY A 91 -0.08 11.77 -9.16
N GLY A 92 0.92 12.15 -8.37
CA GLY A 92 0.88 13.32 -7.45
C GLY A 92 -0.20 13.28 -6.37
N ALA A 93 -0.40 14.37 -5.62
CA ALA A 93 -1.49 14.53 -4.64
C ALA A 93 -2.56 15.52 -5.14
N ARG A 94 -3.80 15.42 -4.66
CA ARG A 94 -4.92 16.27 -5.10
C ARG A 94 -5.22 17.24 -3.97
N SER A 95 -5.16 18.55 -4.23
CA SER A 95 -5.24 19.55 -3.16
C SER A 95 -6.54 19.45 -2.36
N ASP A 96 -7.67 19.23 -3.02
CA ASP A 96 -8.97 19.01 -2.39
C ASP A 96 -8.99 17.77 -1.48
N ARG A 97 -8.46 16.64 -1.97
CA ARG A 97 -8.32 15.37 -1.23
C ARG A 97 -7.39 15.52 -0.01
N LEU A 98 -6.25 16.17 -0.21
CA LEU A 98 -5.26 16.44 0.83
C LEU A 98 -5.82 17.33 1.94
N LEU A 99 -6.44 18.45 1.56
CA LEU A 99 -7.05 19.38 2.51
C LEU A 99 -8.20 18.72 3.25
N TYR A 100 -8.99 17.88 2.57
CA TYR A 100 -10.04 17.09 3.21
C TYR A 100 -9.48 16.13 4.25
N GLN A 101 -8.49 15.31 3.90
CA GLN A 101 -7.84 14.38 4.83
C GLN A 101 -7.20 15.13 6.01
N ALA A 102 -6.55 16.26 5.77
CA ALA A 102 -5.97 17.10 6.81
C ALA A 102 -7.04 17.68 7.74
N LYS A 103 -8.14 18.21 7.18
CA LYS A 103 -9.29 18.72 7.96
C LYS A 103 -9.87 17.64 8.87
N LEU A 104 -10.03 16.42 8.36
CA LEU A 104 -10.50 15.27 9.14
C LEU A 104 -9.52 14.88 10.27
N ALA A 105 -8.21 14.90 9.99
CA ALA A 105 -7.19 14.52 10.97
C ALA A 105 -6.98 15.57 12.07
N LEU A 106 -7.20 16.85 11.75
CA LEU A 106 -7.04 17.98 12.68
C LEU A 106 -8.29 18.26 13.54
N ASP A 107 -9.48 17.87 13.09
CA ASP A 107 -10.71 17.95 13.91
C ASP A 107 -10.85 16.70 14.79
N GLU A 108 -10.84 16.89 16.12
CA GLU A 108 -10.87 15.76 17.07
C GLU A 108 -12.12 14.89 16.95
N LYS A 109 -13.28 15.48 16.65
CA LYS A 109 -14.55 14.75 16.53
C LYS A 109 -14.58 13.94 15.25
N ALA A 110 -14.19 14.55 14.13
CA ALA A 110 -14.11 13.87 12.85
C ALA A 110 -13.06 12.75 12.90
N ARG A 111 -11.86 13.02 13.45
CA ARG A 111 -10.82 12.02 13.67
C ARG A 111 -11.33 10.83 14.47
N LEU A 112 -12.06 11.06 15.56
CA LEU A 112 -12.61 9.96 16.36
C LEU A 112 -13.62 9.11 15.55
N LYS A 113 -14.49 9.73 14.75
CA LYS A 113 -15.42 8.99 13.88
C LYS A 113 -14.67 8.15 12.84
N VAL A 114 -13.65 8.71 12.21
CA VAL A 114 -12.78 8.00 11.26
C VAL A 114 -12.12 6.79 11.92
N VAL A 115 -11.51 6.97 13.10
CA VAL A 115 -10.88 5.86 13.85
C VAL A 115 -11.89 4.77 14.23
N ARG A 116 -13.10 5.17 14.65
CA ARG A 116 -14.17 4.22 14.96
C ARG A 116 -14.61 3.44 13.72
N LYS A 117 -14.71 4.09 12.55
CA LYS A 117 -15.01 3.41 11.29
C LYS A 117 -13.91 2.42 10.90
N MET A 118 -12.63 2.80 11.04
CA MET A 118 -11.51 1.89 10.83
C MET A 118 -11.60 0.65 11.73
N TYR A 119 -11.90 0.84 13.03
CA TYR A 119 -12.09 -0.26 13.97
C TYR A 119 -13.24 -1.18 13.54
N ALA A 120 -14.38 -0.59 13.18
CA ALA A 120 -15.57 -1.34 12.78
C ALA A 120 -15.30 -2.22 11.57
N MET A 121 -14.64 -1.69 10.55
CA MET A 121 -14.29 -2.48 9.36
C MET A 121 -13.20 -3.51 9.62
N ARG A 122 -12.27 -3.25 10.53
CA ARG A 122 -11.20 -4.20 10.86
C ARG A 122 -11.71 -5.44 11.58
N PHE A 123 -12.74 -5.30 12.42
CA PHE A 123 -13.23 -6.38 13.28
C PHE A 123 -14.66 -6.85 12.95
N ASP A 124 -15.31 -6.24 11.98
CA ASP A 124 -16.71 -6.48 11.62
C ASP A 124 -17.66 -6.33 12.82
N GLU A 125 -17.36 -5.39 13.72
CA GLU A 125 -18.14 -5.10 14.93
C GLU A 125 -18.07 -3.64 15.31
N GLU A 126 -19.15 -3.10 15.87
CA GLU A 126 -19.15 -1.72 16.36
C GLU A 126 -18.21 -1.56 17.57
N PRO A 127 -17.27 -0.59 17.56
CA PRO A 127 -16.42 -0.33 18.71
C PRO A 127 -17.26 0.08 19.92
N PRO A 128 -16.91 -0.35 21.15
CA PRO A 128 -17.65 0.02 22.34
C PRO A 128 -17.90 1.52 22.44
N ALA A 129 -19.12 1.90 22.81
CA ALA A 129 -19.48 3.30 23.00
C ALA A 129 -18.64 3.92 24.14
N LYS A 130 -18.34 5.22 24.04
CA LYS A 130 -17.62 6.01 25.07
C LYS A 130 -16.17 5.57 25.36
N ARG A 131 -15.48 4.93 24.41
CA ARG A 131 -14.04 4.62 24.53
C ARG A 131 -13.19 5.63 23.75
N SER A 132 -12.07 6.03 24.34
CA SER A 132 -11.06 6.84 23.66
C SER A 132 -10.27 5.99 22.65
N VAL A 133 -9.53 6.66 21.76
CA VAL A 133 -8.65 5.99 20.77
C VAL A 133 -7.66 5.05 21.47
N ASP A 134 -7.03 5.47 22.57
CA ASP A 134 -6.05 4.64 23.29
C ASP A 134 -6.67 3.39 23.91
N GLN A 135 -7.90 3.49 24.40
CA GLN A 135 -8.63 2.34 24.92
C GLN A 135 -8.97 1.33 23.82
N LEU A 136 -9.38 1.80 22.63
CA LEU A 136 -9.62 0.94 21.47
C LEU A 136 -8.33 0.22 21.03
N ARG A 137 -7.19 0.92 21.01
CA ARG A 137 -5.87 0.34 20.71
C ARG A 137 -5.47 -0.75 21.69
N GLY A 138 -5.77 -0.60 22.98
CA GLY A 138 -5.50 -1.62 24.00
C GLY A 138 -6.27 -2.93 23.74
N ILE A 139 -7.56 -2.81 23.41
CA ILE A 139 -8.43 -3.94 23.07
C ILE A 139 -7.94 -4.63 21.78
N GLU A 140 -7.64 -3.84 20.76
CA GLU A 140 -7.08 -4.29 19.49
C GLU A 140 -5.77 -5.06 19.68
N GLY A 141 -4.83 -4.53 20.48
CA GLY A 141 -3.56 -5.20 20.74
C GLY A 141 -3.72 -6.58 21.38
N ALA A 142 -4.69 -6.75 22.29
CA ALA A 142 -5.01 -8.04 22.89
C ALA A 142 -5.60 -9.02 21.86
N ARG A 143 -6.54 -8.55 21.02
CA ARG A 143 -7.11 -9.35 19.92
C ARG A 143 -6.04 -9.81 18.94
N VAL A 144 -5.19 -8.88 18.47
CA VAL A 144 -4.08 -9.16 17.56
C VAL A 144 -3.15 -10.25 18.10
N ARG A 145 -2.74 -10.16 19.37
CA ARG A 145 -1.89 -11.19 20.00
C ARG A 145 -2.58 -12.55 20.04
N LYS A 146 -3.90 -12.60 20.31
CA LYS A 146 -4.68 -13.84 20.30
C LYS A 146 -4.79 -14.42 18.89
N THR A 147 -5.04 -13.60 17.88
CA THR A 147 -5.12 -14.03 16.47
C THR A 147 -3.80 -14.64 16.00
N TYR A 148 -2.66 -14.03 16.33
CA TYR A 148 -1.36 -14.63 16.03
C TYR A 148 -1.17 -16.01 16.66
N LYS A 149 -1.52 -16.17 17.94
CA LYS A 149 -1.44 -17.47 18.62
C LYS A 149 -2.34 -18.52 17.97
N LEU A 150 -3.56 -18.15 17.59
CA LEU A 150 -4.50 -19.06 16.93
C LEU A 150 -4.00 -19.50 15.55
N LEU A 151 -3.48 -18.57 14.75
CA LEU A 151 -2.91 -18.89 13.43
C LEU A 151 -1.65 -19.75 13.56
N ALA A 152 -0.79 -19.45 14.53
CA ALA A 152 0.38 -20.26 14.84
C ALA A 152 -0.02 -21.71 15.16
N GLN A 153 -1.00 -21.90 16.05
CA GLN A 153 -1.53 -23.22 16.40
C GLN A 153 -2.14 -23.94 15.20
N ARG A 154 -3.00 -23.25 14.42
CA ARG A 154 -3.67 -23.80 13.24
C ARG A 154 -2.68 -24.32 12.20
N HIS A 155 -1.56 -23.62 12.03
CA HIS A 155 -0.53 -23.96 11.04
C HIS A 155 0.64 -24.77 11.61
N GLY A 156 0.62 -25.14 12.91
CA GLY A 156 1.71 -25.89 13.54
C GLY A 156 3.03 -25.13 13.63
N VAL A 157 2.98 -23.80 13.73
CA VAL A 157 4.14 -22.91 13.76
C VAL A 157 4.49 -22.51 15.19
N ALA A 158 5.75 -22.66 15.60
CA ALA A 158 6.23 -22.15 16.88
C ALA A 158 6.23 -20.61 16.88
N TRP A 159 5.45 -19.99 17.77
CA TRP A 159 5.30 -18.53 17.83
C TRP A 159 5.65 -17.96 19.20
N LYS A 160 6.72 -17.15 19.24
CA LYS A 160 7.22 -16.49 20.46
C LYS A 160 6.72 -15.06 20.62
N GLY A 161 6.01 -14.53 19.61
CA GLY A 161 5.58 -13.15 19.53
C GLY A 161 6.13 -12.44 18.30
N ARG A 162 5.57 -11.27 18.00
CA ARG A 162 6.08 -10.43 16.91
C ARG A 162 7.38 -9.80 17.37
N SER A 163 8.47 -10.11 16.67
CA SER A 163 9.79 -9.53 16.91
C SER A 163 10.32 -8.97 15.60
N TYR A 164 10.73 -7.70 15.62
CA TYR A 164 11.36 -7.03 14.50
C TYR A 164 12.51 -6.18 15.05
N ASP A 165 13.73 -6.61 14.79
CA ASP A 165 14.93 -5.80 15.03
C ASP A 165 15.39 -5.23 13.68
N PRO A 166 15.21 -3.92 13.43
CA PRO A 166 15.68 -3.26 12.21
C PRO A 166 17.21 -3.35 12.03
N SER A 167 17.97 -3.64 13.09
CA SER A 167 19.43 -3.72 13.08
C SER A 167 19.98 -5.14 12.91
N GLN A 168 19.19 -6.19 13.12
CA GLN A 168 19.64 -7.60 13.11
C GLN A 168 18.65 -8.50 12.36
N TRP A 169 18.68 -8.40 11.03
CA TRP A 169 17.75 -9.07 10.14
C TRP A 169 17.91 -10.60 10.10
N ASP A 170 19.14 -11.08 10.00
CA ASP A 170 19.47 -12.52 9.86
C ASP A 170 19.11 -13.36 11.11
N LYS A 171 18.67 -12.70 12.18
CA LYS A 171 18.23 -13.33 13.43
C LYS A 171 16.72 -13.45 13.57
N SER A 172 15.93 -12.99 12.58
CA SER A 172 14.48 -13.14 12.62
C SER A 172 14.09 -14.62 12.46
N ASP A 173 13.22 -15.12 13.34
CA ASP A 173 12.68 -16.46 13.14
C ASP A 173 11.81 -16.51 11.86
N LEU A 174 11.70 -17.71 11.28
CA LEU A 174 11.01 -17.91 10.01
C LEU A 174 9.59 -17.32 9.97
N PRO A 175 8.75 -17.43 11.02
CA PRO A 175 7.42 -16.80 11.03
C PRO A 175 7.49 -15.27 10.99
N ASN A 176 8.41 -14.65 11.75
CA ASN A 176 8.57 -13.20 11.71
C ASN A 176 9.12 -12.71 10.38
N LEU A 177 10.04 -13.46 9.77
CA LEU A 177 10.55 -13.21 8.41
C LEU A 177 9.40 -13.21 7.39
N CYS A 178 8.60 -14.27 7.37
CA CYS A 178 7.44 -14.39 6.48
C CYS A 178 6.44 -13.26 6.71
N LEU A 179 6.14 -12.92 7.96
CA LEU A 179 5.21 -11.84 8.30
C LEU A 179 5.71 -10.48 7.85
N SER A 180 7.02 -10.21 7.95
CA SER A 180 7.62 -8.96 7.49
C SER A 180 7.51 -8.82 5.98
N ALA A 181 7.87 -9.86 5.23
CA ALA A 181 7.73 -9.87 3.77
C ALA A 181 6.26 -9.70 3.33
N ALA A 182 5.33 -10.39 4.00
CA ALA A 182 3.91 -10.32 3.67
C ALA A 182 3.32 -8.93 3.97
N THR A 183 3.70 -8.35 5.12
CA THR A 183 3.27 -7.01 5.53
C THR A 183 3.82 -5.94 4.59
N ALA A 184 5.07 -6.08 4.14
CA ALA A 184 5.64 -5.15 3.16
C ALA A 184 4.90 -5.18 1.82
N CYS A 185 4.51 -6.36 1.33
CA CYS A 185 3.67 -6.47 0.14
C CYS A 185 2.37 -5.69 0.33
N LEU A 186 1.69 -5.87 1.48
CA LEU A 186 0.46 -5.14 1.78
C LEU A 186 0.66 -3.63 1.86
N TYR A 187 1.75 -3.17 2.48
CA TYR A 187 2.07 -1.75 2.56
C TYR A 187 2.30 -1.14 1.17
N GLY A 188 3.03 -1.82 0.28
CA GLY A 188 3.27 -1.34 -1.09
C GLY A 188 1.97 -1.10 -1.88
N ILE A 189 1.04 -2.07 -1.90
CA ILE A 189 -0.25 -1.86 -2.60
C ILE A 189 -1.16 -0.86 -1.90
N THR A 190 -1.07 -0.75 -0.57
CA THR A 190 -1.85 0.22 0.20
C THR A 190 -1.36 1.63 -0.10
N GLU A 191 -0.05 1.84 -0.13
CA GLU A 191 0.54 3.13 -0.52
C GLU A 191 0.18 3.51 -1.95
N ALA A 192 0.24 2.56 -2.90
CA ALA A 192 -0.21 2.77 -4.27
C ALA A 192 -1.68 3.19 -4.35
N ALA A 193 -2.55 2.56 -3.56
CA ALA A 193 -3.97 2.91 -3.50
C ALA A 193 -4.21 4.28 -2.85
N VAL A 194 -3.50 4.63 -1.77
CA VAL A 194 -3.59 5.93 -1.10
C VAL A 194 -3.20 7.06 -2.06
N LEU A 195 -2.08 6.89 -2.77
CA LEU A 195 -1.60 7.87 -3.75
C LEU A 195 -2.54 7.98 -4.95
N ALA A 196 -3.04 6.85 -5.48
CA ALA A 196 -4.01 6.85 -6.57
C ALA A 196 -5.33 7.53 -6.18
N ALA A 197 -5.81 7.32 -4.96
CA ALA A 197 -6.97 8.01 -4.41
C ALA A 197 -6.74 9.53 -4.18
N GLY A 198 -5.49 10.00 -4.29
CA GLY A 198 -5.13 11.41 -4.16
C GLY A 198 -4.85 11.87 -2.74
N TYR A 199 -4.70 10.94 -1.80
CA TYR A 199 -4.44 11.21 -0.37
C TYR A 199 -2.95 11.15 -0.02
N ALA A 200 -2.60 11.67 1.16
CA ALA A 200 -1.25 11.64 1.69
C ALA A 200 -0.99 10.38 2.55
N PRO A 201 0.07 9.62 2.26
CA PRO A 201 0.54 8.51 3.11
C PRO A 201 0.86 8.92 4.56
N ALA A 202 1.27 10.17 4.77
CA ALA A 202 1.76 10.64 6.07
C ALA A 202 0.65 11.08 7.05
N VAL A 203 -0.56 11.39 6.57
CA VAL A 203 -1.65 11.93 7.40
C VAL A 203 -2.53 10.79 7.91
N GLY A 204 -2.08 10.13 8.98
CA GLY A 204 -2.82 9.07 9.65
C GLY A 204 -3.77 9.55 10.76
N PHE A 205 -4.62 8.64 11.22
CA PHE A 205 -5.65 8.81 12.24
C PHE A 205 -5.34 8.00 13.50
N ILE A 206 -4.90 6.73 13.34
CA ILE A 206 -4.47 5.86 14.46
C ILE A 206 -2.96 5.97 14.64
N HIS A 207 -2.20 5.73 13.58
CA HIS A 207 -0.77 5.99 13.55
C HIS A 207 -0.53 7.47 13.22
N THR A 208 0.46 8.10 13.87
CA THR A 208 0.85 9.49 13.63
C THR A 208 2.36 9.66 13.75
N GLY A 209 2.91 10.74 13.19
CA GLY A 209 4.34 11.09 13.29
C GLY A 209 5.28 10.27 12.41
N LYS A 210 4.76 9.35 11.59
CA LYS A 210 5.55 8.56 10.63
C LYS A 210 5.19 8.93 9.18
N PRO A 211 6.13 8.86 8.23
CA PRO A 211 5.87 9.15 6.80
C PRO A 211 4.77 8.30 6.14
N LEU A 212 4.48 7.12 6.70
CA LEU A 212 3.50 6.14 6.18
C LEU A 212 2.34 5.88 7.14
N SER A 213 2.04 6.84 8.01
CA SER A 213 1.04 6.68 9.07
C SER A 213 -0.32 6.21 8.53
N PHE A 214 -0.82 6.82 7.46
CA PHE A 214 -2.10 6.45 6.86
C PHE A 214 -2.04 5.10 6.14
N VAL A 215 -0.89 4.75 5.55
CA VAL A 215 -0.68 3.43 4.95
C VAL A 215 -0.81 2.34 5.99
N TYR A 216 -0.27 2.55 7.20
CA TYR A 216 -0.42 1.60 8.30
C TYR A 216 -1.87 1.46 8.75
N ASP A 217 -2.59 2.58 8.88
CA ASP A 217 -4.01 2.58 9.26
C ASP A 217 -4.85 1.74 8.29
N ILE A 218 -4.70 1.97 6.99
CA ILE A 218 -5.48 1.28 5.96
C ILE A 218 -5.03 -0.19 5.83
N ALA A 219 -3.73 -0.47 5.82
CA ALA A 219 -3.22 -1.82 5.67
C ALA A 219 -3.69 -2.74 6.81
N ASP A 220 -3.74 -2.22 8.04
CA ASP A 220 -4.09 -3.00 9.22
C ASP A 220 -5.54 -3.52 9.20
N ILE A 221 -6.43 -2.89 8.44
CA ILE A 221 -7.81 -3.32 8.20
C ILE A 221 -7.83 -4.64 7.43
N PHE A 222 -6.99 -4.79 6.41
CA PHE A 222 -6.97 -5.98 5.54
C PHE A 222 -6.00 -7.07 6.00
N LYS A 223 -5.11 -6.76 6.93
CA LYS A 223 -3.92 -7.54 7.25
C LYS A 223 -4.20 -8.97 7.71
N PHE A 224 -5.19 -9.16 8.57
CA PHE A 224 -5.50 -10.48 9.15
C PHE A 224 -6.36 -11.36 8.24
N ASP A 225 -7.07 -10.76 7.29
CA ASP A 225 -7.88 -11.48 6.30
C ASP A 225 -7.12 -11.78 5.01
N SER A 226 -5.90 -11.25 4.88
CA SER A 226 -5.06 -11.42 3.69
C SER A 226 -3.69 -12.00 4.00
N VAL A 227 -2.73 -11.16 4.38
CA VAL A 227 -1.30 -11.49 4.35
C VAL A 227 -0.81 -12.27 5.56
N VAL A 228 -1.44 -12.13 6.73
CA VAL A 228 -1.01 -12.83 7.95
C VAL A 228 -1.23 -14.35 7.84
N PRO A 229 -2.40 -14.87 7.44
CA PRO A 229 -2.57 -16.31 7.23
C PRO A 229 -1.58 -16.90 6.21
N ILE A 230 -1.31 -16.17 5.11
CA ILE A 230 -0.33 -16.56 4.10
C ILE A 230 1.07 -16.72 4.70
N ALA A 231 1.50 -15.77 5.52
CA ALA A 231 2.80 -15.83 6.18
C ALA A 231 2.95 -17.06 7.08
N PHE A 232 1.93 -17.38 7.89
CA PHE A 232 1.95 -18.57 8.74
C PHE A 232 1.90 -19.87 7.93
N GLN A 233 1.09 -19.93 6.88
CA GLN A 233 1.02 -21.09 5.99
C GLN A 233 2.37 -21.38 5.33
N ILE A 234 3.10 -20.34 4.90
CA ILE A 234 4.41 -20.51 4.26
C ILE A 234 5.48 -20.82 5.28
N ALA A 235 5.46 -20.18 6.45
CA ALA A 235 6.37 -20.50 7.55
C ALA A 235 6.25 -21.97 7.97
N ALA A 236 5.04 -22.53 8.00
CA ALA A 236 4.79 -23.93 8.32
C ALA A 236 5.44 -24.93 7.35
N ARG A 237 5.63 -24.52 6.08
CA ARG A 237 6.26 -25.37 5.05
C ARG A 237 7.79 -25.34 5.09
N ALA A 238 8.38 -24.38 5.81
CA ALA A 238 9.83 -24.15 5.87
C ALA A 238 10.55 -24.22 4.50
N PRO A 239 10.09 -23.47 3.48
CA PRO A 239 10.72 -23.52 2.16
C PRO A 239 12.12 -22.88 2.21
N ALA A 240 12.97 -23.23 1.25
CA ALA A 240 14.32 -22.68 1.13
C ALA A 240 14.35 -21.15 0.86
N GLN A 241 13.33 -20.61 0.18
CA GLN A 241 13.20 -19.18 -0.15
C GLN A 241 11.86 -18.63 0.37
N PRO A 242 11.70 -18.50 1.70
CA PRO A 242 10.40 -18.20 2.31
C PRO A 242 9.83 -16.86 1.88
N GLU A 243 10.66 -15.82 1.80
CA GLU A 243 10.16 -14.50 1.45
C GLU A 243 9.69 -14.45 0.00
N ARG A 244 10.38 -15.12 -0.94
CA ARG A 244 9.94 -15.21 -2.34
C ARG A 244 8.60 -15.93 -2.44
N GLN A 245 8.42 -17.03 -1.71
CA GLN A 245 7.15 -17.74 -1.65
C GLN A 245 6.04 -16.85 -1.08
N VAL A 246 6.33 -16.05 -0.05
CA VAL A 246 5.39 -15.08 0.53
C VAL A 246 4.98 -14.04 -0.51
N ARG A 247 5.93 -13.46 -1.25
CA ARG A 247 5.64 -12.45 -2.28
C ARG A 247 4.72 -13.01 -3.36
N LEU A 248 5.02 -14.20 -3.86
CA LEU A 248 4.21 -14.89 -4.88
C LEU A 248 2.79 -15.17 -4.35
N ALA A 249 2.67 -15.70 -3.14
CA ALA A 249 1.37 -16.00 -2.55
C ALA A 249 0.55 -14.73 -2.25
N CYS A 250 1.19 -13.65 -1.79
CA CYS A 250 0.53 -12.36 -1.60
C CYS A 250 0.02 -11.81 -2.93
N ARG A 251 0.84 -11.80 -3.98
CA ARG A 251 0.44 -11.38 -5.34
C ARG A 251 -0.79 -12.15 -5.82
N ASP A 252 -0.75 -13.48 -5.72
CA ASP A 252 -1.82 -14.35 -6.19
C ASP A 252 -3.10 -14.12 -5.37
N HIS A 253 -2.97 -13.99 -4.04
CA HIS A 253 -4.09 -13.67 -3.17
C HIS A 253 -4.69 -12.29 -3.50
N PHE A 254 -3.90 -11.24 -3.66
CA PHE A 254 -4.40 -9.90 -3.99
C PHE A 254 -5.19 -9.88 -5.29
N ARG A 255 -4.77 -10.68 -6.28
CA ARG A 255 -5.49 -10.85 -7.54
C ARG A 255 -6.80 -11.60 -7.34
N GLN A 256 -6.77 -12.73 -6.65
CA GLN A 256 -7.96 -13.57 -6.40
C GLN A 256 -9.02 -12.84 -5.56
N SER A 257 -8.59 -12.14 -4.51
CA SER A 257 -9.48 -11.40 -3.60
C SER A 257 -9.88 -10.03 -4.14
N LYS A 258 -9.32 -9.61 -5.28
CA LYS A 258 -9.47 -8.27 -5.88
C LYS A 258 -9.17 -7.14 -4.89
N LEU A 259 -8.13 -7.31 -4.07
CA LEU A 259 -7.86 -6.42 -2.93
C LEU A 259 -7.67 -4.97 -3.36
N LEU A 260 -6.95 -4.70 -4.45
CA LEU A 260 -6.80 -3.33 -4.98
C LEU A 260 -8.14 -2.66 -5.31
N GLY A 261 -9.13 -3.43 -5.79
CA GLY A 261 -10.48 -2.94 -6.06
C GLY A 261 -11.29 -2.64 -4.79
N LYS A 262 -10.79 -3.02 -3.61
CA LYS A 262 -11.44 -2.82 -2.31
C LYS A 262 -10.79 -1.70 -1.49
N ILE A 263 -9.47 -1.48 -1.62
CA ILE A 263 -8.74 -0.50 -0.80
C ILE A 263 -9.24 0.93 -1.03
N ILE A 264 -9.37 1.37 -2.29
CA ILE A 264 -9.82 2.74 -2.59
C ILE A 264 -11.25 2.99 -2.06
N PRO A 265 -12.26 2.14 -2.36
CA PRO A 265 -13.58 2.29 -1.76
C PRO A 265 -13.57 2.33 -0.23
N ALA A 266 -12.75 1.49 0.43
CA ALA A 266 -12.62 1.50 1.87
C ALA A 266 -12.03 2.82 2.39
N ILE A 267 -11.03 3.40 1.71
CA ILE A 267 -10.49 4.72 2.05
C ILE A 267 -11.59 5.79 1.99
N GLU A 268 -12.39 5.81 0.92
CA GLU A 268 -13.51 6.76 0.78
C GLU A 268 -14.52 6.60 1.92
N GLU A 269 -14.91 5.37 2.22
CA GLU A 269 -15.88 5.04 3.26
C GLU A 269 -15.38 5.46 4.65
N ILE A 270 -14.10 5.21 4.94
CA ILE A 270 -13.42 5.61 6.18
C ILE A 270 -13.45 7.12 6.36
N LEU A 271 -13.04 7.86 5.34
CA LEU A 271 -12.89 9.31 5.43
C LEU A 271 -14.26 10.01 5.47
N THR A 272 -15.23 9.50 4.70
CA THR A 272 -16.60 10.02 4.70
C THR A 272 -17.28 9.88 6.07
N ALA A 273 -16.92 8.86 6.86
CA ALA A 273 -17.42 8.71 8.23
C ALA A 273 -17.02 9.87 9.16
N GLY A 274 -16.06 10.71 8.77
CA GLY A 274 -15.76 11.95 9.47
C GLY A 274 -16.88 13.00 9.42
N GLU A 275 -17.84 12.85 8.49
CA GLU A 275 -19.03 13.70 8.34
C GLU A 275 -18.72 15.19 8.17
N LEU A 276 -17.54 15.51 7.63
CA LEU A 276 -17.18 16.86 7.20
C LEU A 276 -17.32 16.95 5.68
N GLU A 277 -17.79 18.10 5.20
CA GLU A 277 -17.77 18.39 3.76
C GLU A 277 -16.33 18.61 3.26
N MET A 278 -16.11 18.20 2.01
CA MET A 278 -14.87 18.48 1.28
C MET A 278 -14.65 20.00 1.20
N PRO A 279 -13.43 20.51 1.49
CA PRO A 279 -13.16 21.93 1.42
C PRO A 279 -13.42 22.49 0.01
N LYS A 280 -14.17 23.58 -0.07
CA LYS A 280 -14.32 24.34 -1.32
C LYS A 280 -13.11 25.26 -1.50
N PRO A 281 -12.64 25.49 -2.74
CA PRO A 281 -11.64 26.51 -3.01
C PRO A 281 -12.09 27.88 -2.48
N ALA A 282 -11.14 28.70 -2.00
CA ALA A 282 -11.45 30.06 -1.59
C ALA A 282 -11.86 30.91 -2.82
N PRO A 283 -12.73 31.92 -2.68
CA PRO A 283 -13.24 32.69 -3.82
C PRO A 283 -12.15 33.39 -4.66
N ASP A 284 -11.02 33.72 -4.05
CA ASP A 284 -9.84 34.35 -4.63
C ASP A 284 -8.81 33.35 -5.16
N THR A 285 -9.09 32.04 -5.10
CA THR A 285 -8.18 31.00 -5.62
C THR A 285 -8.13 31.08 -7.15
N GLN A 286 -6.92 31.18 -7.70
CA GLN A 286 -6.75 31.15 -9.15
C GLN A 286 -7.09 29.76 -9.72
N PRO A 287 -7.77 29.67 -10.87
CA PRO A 287 -8.00 28.40 -11.54
C PRO A 287 -6.68 27.79 -12.02
N VAL A 288 -6.69 26.48 -12.25
CA VAL A 288 -5.51 25.78 -12.81
C VAL A 288 -5.16 26.41 -14.16
N ALA A 289 -3.92 26.92 -14.28
CA ALA A 289 -3.47 27.66 -15.46
C ALA A 289 -3.51 26.82 -16.75
N ILE A 290 -3.33 25.50 -16.64
CA ILE A 290 -3.44 24.54 -17.72
C ILE A 290 -4.55 23.56 -17.32
N PRO A 291 -5.72 23.58 -17.98
CA PRO A 291 -6.80 22.65 -17.67
C PRO A 291 -6.29 21.21 -17.82
N GLU A 292 -6.52 20.37 -16.81
CA GLU A 292 -6.35 18.93 -17.01
C GLU A 292 -7.42 18.46 -18.00
N GLU A 293 -7.07 17.53 -18.89
CA GLU A 293 -8.07 16.84 -19.70
C GLU A 293 -9.07 16.10 -18.79
N LYS A 294 -10.17 15.59 -19.34
CA LYS A 294 -11.00 14.59 -18.62
C LYS A 294 -10.50 13.20 -18.98
N GLY A 295 -10.44 12.31 -18.02
CA GLY A 295 -9.94 10.95 -18.19
C GLY A 295 -11.02 9.93 -17.97
N LEU A 296 -10.58 8.69 -17.99
CA LEU A 296 -11.43 7.56 -18.37
C LEU A 296 -12.05 6.81 -17.17
N GLY A 297 -11.97 7.28 -15.92
CA GLY A 297 -12.49 6.47 -14.81
C GLY A 297 -12.87 7.17 -13.50
N ASP A 298 -13.29 6.33 -12.54
CA ASP A 298 -13.92 6.64 -11.24
C ASP A 298 -13.01 7.39 -10.23
N ALA A 299 -13.55 7.72 -9.05
CA ALA A 299 -12.80 8.31 -7.93
C ALA A 299 -11.49 7.55 -7.63
N GLY A 300 -10.35 8.20 -7.87
CA GLY A 300 -9.01 7.59 -7.86
C GLY A 300 -8.31 7.57 -9.23
N HIS A 301 -8.99 8.03 -10.28
CA HIS A 301 -8.40 8.30 -11.57
C HIS A 301 -7.84 9.73 -11.65
N ARG A 302 -6.61 9.84 -12.17
CA ARG A 302 -6.11 11.02 -12.87
C ARG A 302 -5.88 10.65 -14.32
N HIS A 303 -6.78 11.03 -15.18
CA HIS A 303 -6.71 12.28 -15.92
C HIS A 303 -8.15 12.68 -16.18
#